data_AF-A0A2T4DVZ6-F1
#
_entry.id   AF-A0A2T4DVZ6-F1
#
_cell.length_a   1.000
_cell.length_b   1.000
_cell.length_c   1.000
_cell.angle_alpha   90.00
_cell.angle_beta   90.00
_cell.angle_gamma   90.00
#
_symmetry.space_group_name_H-M   'P 1'
#
loop_
_entity.id
_entity.type
_entity.pdbx_description
1 polymer ?
#
loop_
_entity_poly.entity_id
_entity_poly.type
_entity_poly.pdbx_seq_one_letter_code
_entity_poly.pdbx_strand_id
1 'polypeptide(L)'
;MRQKLEALGDGYTETNQTFIKRRLIPVEMHINEKGQYQTFQQKIPFHVQKIVGVIIISDTPSQMVFPTRIYLGSAPDTVITPSLVYGLRNDIATGETQYFSIHVAACEKLYFAQPHTLGKPYLFLNGRTGKFKDPVTISLTDFWTGCEENYWVWESKYTGFGTVELCVKADSWNEYDDY
;
A
#
# COMPACT_ATOMS: atom_id res chain seq x y z
N MET A 1 -17.93 45.76 -11.71
CA MET A 1 -17.27 46.10 -13.00
C MET A 1 -18.16 45.59 -14.12
N ARG A 2 -18.75 46.48 -14.92
CA ARG A 2 -19.56 46.13 -16.10
C ARG A 2 -18.62 46.04 -17.30
N GLN A 3 -18.49 44.86 -17.90
CA GLN A 3 -17.85 44.71 -19.21
C GLN A 3 -18.91 44.72 -20.31
N LYS A 4 -18.56 45.48 -21.35
CA LYS A 4 -19.32 45.84 -22.54
C LYS A 4 -19.37 44.61 -23.48
N LEU A 5 -20.55 44.25 -23.98
CA LEU A 5 -20.69 43.32 -25.09
C LEU A 5 -20.55 44.10 -26.40
N GLU A 6 -19.56 43.74 -27.20
CA GLU A 6 -19.51 44.04 -28.63
C GLU A 6 -19.69 42.70 -29.36
N ALA A 7 -20.70 42.65 -30.23
CA ALA A 7 -21.02 41.49 -31.06
C ALA A 7 -20.55 41.78 -32.49
N LEU A 8 -19.86 40.83 -33.11
CA LEU A 8 -19.81 40.62 -34.56
C LEU A 8 -19.32 39.18 -34.83
N GLY A 9 -20.00 38.54 -35.78
CA GLY A 9 -20.11 37.09 -35.91
C GLY A 9 -18.88 36.38 -36.47
N ASP A 10 -18.80 35.09 -36.15
CA ASP A 10 -18.97 34.02 -37.13
C ASP A 10 -19.01 32.66 -36.41
N GLY A 11 -20.05 31.86 -36.67
CA GLY A 11 -20.05 30.41 -36.45
C GLY A 11 -19.63 29.89 -35.07
N TYR A 12 -20.24 30.36 -33.98
CA TYR A 12 -20.16 29.61 -32.72
C TYR A 12 -21.11 28.42 -32.79
N THR A 13 -20.57 27.23 -33.07
CA THR A 13 -21.19 26.02 -32.53
C THR A 13 -21.22 26.21 -31.02
N GLU A 14 -22.40 26.48 -30.46
CA GLU A 14 -22.65 26.35 -29.02
C GLU A 14 -22.33 24.90 -28.65
N THR A 15 -21.07 24.62 -28.32
CA THR A 15 -20.77 23.52 -27.42
C THR A 15 -21.52 23.86 -26.15
N ASN A 16 -22.70 23.28 -25.99
CA ASN A 16 -23.44 23.23 -24.74
C ASN A 16 -22.51 22.63 -23.68
N GLN A 17 -21.67 23.49 -23.08
CA GLN A 17 -20.87 23.12 -21.94
C GLN A 17 -21.86 22.95 -20.80
N THR A 18 -22.25 21.71 -20.57
CA THR A 18 -23.06 21.34 -19.42
C THR A 18 -22.24 21.63 -18.17
N PHE A 19 -22.50 22.76 -17.52
CA PHE A 19 -21.91 23.09 -16.23
C PHE A 19 -22.49 22.15 -15.18
N ILE A 20 -21.72 21.12 -14.80
CA ILE A 20 -22.10 20.20 -13.73
C ILE A 20 -21.83 20.88 -12.39
N LYS A 21 -22.88 21.44 -11.77
CA LYS A 21 -22.80 21.90 -10.38
C LYS A 21 -22.89 20.70 -9.45
N ARG A 22 -21.75 20.30 -8.87
CA ARG A 22 -21.68 19.23 -7.85
C ARG A 22 -22.09 19.79 -6.50
N ARG A 23 -23.03 19.14 -5.83
CA ARG A 23 -23.41 19.44 -4.44
C ARG A 23 -23.18 18.19 -3.60
N LEU A 24 -22.33 18.31 -2.59
CA LEU A 24 -22.15 17.26 -1.60
C LEU A 24 -23.34 17.30 -0.64
N ILE A 25 -23.97 16.15 -0.44
CA ILE A 25 -25.04 15.98 0.54
C ILE A 25 -24.45 15.07 1.61
N PRO A 26 -24.13 15.60 2.81
CA PRO A 26 -23.68 14.76 3.90
C PRO A 26 -24.82 13.83 4.30
N VAL A 27 -24.49 12.57 4.57
CA VAL A 27 -25.42 11.57 5.05
C VAL A 27 -24.81 10.96 6.30
N GLU A 28 -25.55 11.02 7.39
CA GLU A 28 -25.19 10.37 8.64
C GLU A 28 -25.77 8.95 8.64
N MET A 29 -24.91 7.97 8.83
CA MET A 29 -25.29 6.56 8.88
C MET A 29 -24.88 5.99 10.24
N HIS A 30 -25.84 5.48 10.99
CA HIS A 30 -25.57 4.77 12.24
C HIS A 30 -25.33 3.28 11.94
N ILE A 31 -24.11 2.82 12.18
CA ILE A 31 -23.73 1.42 12.11
C ILE A 31 -23.76 0.88 13.54
N ASN A 32 -24.49 -0.22 13.77
CA ASN A 32 -24.56 -0.81 15.10
C ASN A 32 -23.29 -1.62 15.42
N GLU A 33 -23.17 -2.06 16.68
CA GLU A 33 -22.04 -2.86 17.17
C GLU A 33 -21.84 -4.20 16.43
N LYS A 34 -22.83 -4.64 15.62
CA LYS A 34 -22.78 -5.87 14.81
C LYS A 34 -22.40 -5.61 13.36
N GLY A 35 -22.00 -4.39 13.00
CA GLY A 35 -21.66 -4.01 11.63
C GLY A 35 -22.88 -3.96 10.69
N GLN A 36 -24.11 -3.99 11.24
CA GLN A 36 -25.32 -3.86 10.44
C GLN A 36 -25.72 -2.39 10.37
N TYR A 37 -26.06 -1.95 9.16
CA TYR A 37 -26.66 -0.64 8.94
C TYR A 37 -28.18 -0.76 8.86
N GLN A 38 -28.90 0.19 9.45
CA GLN A 38 -30.31 0.38 9.12
C GLN A 38 -30.39 1.16 7.81
N THR A 39 -31.26 0.71 6.90
CA THR A 39 -31.55 1.43 5.65
C THR A 39 -32.02 2.84 5.99
N PHE A 40 -31.25 3.86 5.61
CA PHE A 40 -31.68 5.25 5.72
C PHE A 40 -32.30 5.72 4.40
N GLN A 41 -33.30 6.60 4.48
CA GLN A 41 -33.88 7.26 3.32
C GLN A 41 -33.56 8.75 3.40
N GLN A 42 -32.58 9.21 2.62
CA GLN A 42 -32.30 10.64 2.46
C GLN A 42 -33.07 11.18 1.25
N LYS A 43 -33.93 12.19 1.48
CA LYS A 43 -34.61 12.88 0.38
C LYS A 43 -33.59 13.66 -0.45
N ILE A 44 -33.49 13.31 -1.72
CA ILE A 44 -32.69 14.04 -2.70
C ILE A 44 -33.41 15.36 -3.02
N PRO A 45 -32.74 16.52 -2.99
CA PRO A 45 -33.34 17.78 -3.40
C PRO A 45 -33.87 17.71 -4.83
N PHE A 46 -35.04 18.30 -5.07
CA PHE A 46 -35.75 18.24 -6.37
C PHE A 46 -34.96 18.73 -7.59
N HIS A 47 -33.86 19.46 -7.40
CA HIS A 47 -32.99 19.98 -8.45
C HIS A 47 -31.80 19.06 -8.80
N VAL A 48 -31.66 17.91 -8.13
CA VAL A 48 -30.60 16.93 -8.43
C VAL A 48 -31.10 15.98 -9.50
N GLN A 49 -30.42 15.96 -10.66
CA GLN A 49 -30.80 15.10 -11.78
C GLN A 49 -30.19 13.69 -11.70
N LYS A 50 -29.02 13.55 -11.08
CA LYS A 50 -28.29 12.27 -10.98
C LYS A 50 -27.35 12.27 -9.78
N ILE A 51 -27.26 11.13 -9.08
CA ILE A 51 -26.18 10.82 -8.15
C ILE A 51 -25.05 10.18 -8.95
N VAL A 52 -23.85 10.76 -8.87
CA VAL A 52 -22.66 10.31 -9.63
C VAL A 52 -21.65 9.56 -8.76
N GLY A 53 -21.84 9.51 -7.44
CA GLY A 53 -20.97 8.78 -6.53
C GLY A 53 -21.41 8.95 -5.07
N VAL A 54 -20.94 8.05 -4.21
CA VAL A 54 -21.09 8.11 -2.75
C VAL A 54 -19.68 8.17 -2.17
N ILE A 55 -19.44 9.13 -1.26
CA ILE A 55 -18.19 9.22 -0.51
C ILE A 55 -18.50 8.73 0.90
N ILE A 56 -17.81 7.69 1.34
CA ILE A 56 -17.90 7.17 2.70
C ILE A 56 -16.78 7.81 3.50
N ILE A 57 -17.15 8.51 4.58
CA ILE A 57 -16.20 9.07 5.54
C ILE A 57 -16.42 8.29 6.83
N SER A 58 -15.44 7.49 7.23
CA SER A 58 -15.47 6.82 8.52
C SER A 58 -14.65 7.63 9.53
N ASP A 59 -15.25 7.94 10.68
CA ASP A 59 -14.52 8.23 11.93
C ASP A 59 -13.94 6.91 12.45
N THR A 60 -13.12 6.27 11.62
CA THR A 60 -12.17 5.30 12.13
C THR A 60 -11.21 6.11 12.99
N PRO A 61 -11.03 5.77 14.29
CA PRO A 61 -9.89 6.32 15.02
C PRO A 61 -8.66 6.10 14.15
N SER A 62 -7.69 7.01 14.20
CA SER A 62 -6.41 7.01 13.48
C SER A 62 -5.53 5.76 13.71
N GLN A 63 -6.13 4.63 14.12
CA GLN A 63 -5.58 3.39 14.61
C GLN A 63 -6.22 2.14 13.97
N MET A 64 -6.83 2.21 12.79
CA MET A 64 -6.66 1.08 11.87
C MET A 64 -5.32 1.26 11.14
N VAL A 65 -4.23 1.29 11.91
CA VAL A 65 -2.91 1.00 11.38
C VAL A 65 -2.96 -0.50 11.13
N PHE A 66 -3.32 -0.88 9.90
CA PHE A 66 -3.13 -2.25 9.49
C PHE A 66 -1.66 -2.58 9.74
N PRO A 67 -1.37 -3.69 10.45
CA PRO A 67 -0.01 -4.01 10.82
C PRO A 67 0.82 -4.05 9.53
N THR A 68 1.90 -3.27 9.50
CA THR A 68 2.73 -3.19 8.30
C THR A 68 3.29 -4.58 8.03
N ARG A 69 3.03 -5.08 6.82
CA ARG A 69 3.39 -6.46 6.47
C ARG A 69 4.81 -6.49 5.96
N ILE A 70 5.52 -7.56 6.28
CA ILE A 70 6.73 -7.95 5.58
C ILE A 70 6.40 -9.17 4.73
N TYR A 71 7.16 -9.36 3.66
CA TYR A 71 7.04 -10.50 2.77
C TYR A 71 8.37 -11.22 2.71
N LEU A 72 8.37 -12.56 2.81
CA LEU A 72 9.59 -13.35 2.78
C LEU A 72 9.34 -14.72 2.16
N GLY A 73 10.32 -15.25 1.44
CA GLY A 73 10.22 -16.60 0.88
C GLY A 73 11.22 -16.85 -0.23
N SER A 74 11.15 -18.05 -0.80
CA SER A 74 11.93 -18.41 -1.97
C SER A 74 11.08 -18.41 -3.23
N ALA A 75 11.70 -18.07 -4.36
CA ALA A 75 11.10 -18.17 -5.67
C ALA A 75 12.19 -18.32 -6.75
N PRO A 76 11.87 -18.76 -7.97
CA PRO A 76 12.82 -18.78 -9.08
C PRO A 76 13.47 -17.42 -9.32
N ASP A 77 14.65 -17.43 -9.95
CA ASP A 77 15.33 -16.21 -10.37
C ASP A 77 14.50 -15.49 -11.46
N THR A 78 13.80 -14.43 -11.07
CA THR A 78 12.86 -13.71 -11.91
C THR A 78 12.86 -12.22 -11.59
N VAL A 79 12.24 -11.43 -12.45
CA VAL A 79 12.08 -10.00 -12.25
C VAL A 79 11.17 -9.76 -11.04
N ILE A 80 11.61 -8.88 -10.14
CA ILE A 80 10.83 -8.46 -8.99
C ILE A 80 9.60 -7.68 -9.46
N THR A 81 8.42 -8.22 -9.16
CA THR A 81 7.10 -7.66 -9.54
C THR A 81 6.16 -7.70 -8.34
N PRO A 82 5.06 -6.92 -8.33
CA PRO A 82 4.13 -6.95 -7.20
C PRO A 82 3.55 -8.35 -6.99
N SER A 83 3.24 -9.05 -8.09
CA SER A 83 2.75 -10.43 -8.08
C SER A 83 3.72 -11.41 -7.42
N LEU A 84 5.04 -11.24 -7.64
CA LEU A 84 6.05 -12.03 -6.93
C LEU A 84 5.95 -11.78 -5.43
N VAL A 85 5.95 -10.51 -5.01
CA VAL A 85 5.96 -10.14 -3.58
C VAL A 85 4.69 -10.63 -2.88
N TYR A 86 3.51 -10.47 -3.48
CA TYR A 86 2.26 -10.99 -2.93
C TYR A 86 2.20 -12.52 -2.84
N GLY A 87 2.97 -13.23 -3.67
CA GLY A 87 3.08 -14.69 -3.63
C GLY A 87 3.97 -15.21 -2.50
N LEU A 88 4.76 -14.35 -1.86
CA LEU A 88 5.61 -14.73 -0.73
C LEU A 88 4.78 -14.89 0.55
N ARG A 89 5.35 -15.60 1.54
CA ARG A 89 4.77 -15.64 2.89
C ARG A 89 4.80 -14.22 3.45
N ASN A 90 3.70 -13.77 4.03
CA ASN A 90 3.67 -12.50 4.76
C ASN A 90 3.68 -12.71 6.27
N ASP A 91 4.23 -11.74 6.98
CA ASP A 91 4.27 -11.67 8.44
C ASP A 91 4.02 -10.23 8.90
N ILE A 92 3.73 -10.04 10.19
CA ILE A 92 3.55 -8.71 10.78
C ILE A 92 4.91 -8.18 11.23
N ALA A 93 5.27 -6.98 10.79
CA ALA A 93 6.47 -6.32 11.29
C ALA A 93 6.26 -5.86 12.74
N THR A 94 7.21 -6.20 13.62
CA THR A 94 7.14 -5.86 15.05
C THR A 94 8.05 -4.69 15.45
N GLY A 95 8.86 -4.14 14.53
CA GLY A 95 9.84 -3.09 14.81
C GLY A 95 11.07 -3.55 15.61
N GLU A 96 11.07 -4.78 16.13
CA GLU A 96 12.17 -5.41 16.84
C GLU A 96 13.03 -6.27 15.88
N THR A 97 14.13 -6.82 16.41
CA THR A 97 14.93 -7.80 15.67
C THR A 97 14.08 -9.05 15.40
N GLN A 98 13.98 -9.44 14.14
CA GLN A 98 13.17 -10.58 13.72
C GLN A 98 14.04 -11.67 13.12
N TYR A 99 13.72 -12.93 13.45
CA TYR A 99 14.39 -14.12 12.94
C TYR A 99 13.41 -14.97 12.16
N PHE A 100 13.82 -15.37 10.96
CA PHE A 100 13.01 -16.19 10.07
C PHE A 100 13.82 -17.42 9.66
N SER A 101 13.22 -18.59 9.79
CA SER A 101 13.74 -19.82 9.18
C SER A 101 13.06 -20.02 7.83
N ILE A 102 13.84 -20.07 6.75
CA ILE A 102 13.34 -20.23 5.38
C ILE A 102 14.07 -21.40 4.71
N HIS A 103 13.32 -22.25 4.00
CA HIS A 103 13.90 -23.20 3.07
C HIS A 103 13.96 -22.59 1.68
N VAL A 104 15.15 -22.54 1.08
CA VAL A 104 15.38 -22.05 -0.28
C VAL A 104 15.79 -23.23 -1.15
N ALA A 105 14.89 -23.64 -2.06
CA ALA A 105 15.13 -24.80 -2.91
C ALA A 105 16.25 -24.53 -3.94
N ALA A 106 16.75 -25.61 -4.55
CA ALA A 106 17.71 -25.50 -5.64
C ALA A 106 17.15 -24.62 -6.77
N CYS A 107 17.99 -23.76 -7.33
CA CYS A 107 17.62 -22.77 -8.37
C CYS A 107 16.66 -21.65 -7.93
N GLU A 108 16.27 -21.59 -6.65
CA GLU A 108 15.49 -20.48 -6.11
C GLU A 108 16.36 -19.47 -5.37
N LYS A 109 15.93 -18.21 -5.38
CA LYS A 109 16.50 -17.12 -4.59
C LYS A 109 15.60 -16.80 -3.42
N LEU A 110 16.22 -16.26 -2.37
CA LEU A 110 15.52 -15.71 -1.21
C LEU A 110 15.14 -14.26 -1.51
N TYR A 111 13.88 -13.93 -1.25
CA TYR A 111 13.34 -12.60 -1.35
C TYR A 111 12.84 -12.15 0.02
N PHE A 112 13.07 -10.87 0.33
CA PHE A 112 12.55 -10.21 1.51
C PHE A 112 12.02 -8.83 1.09
N ALA A 113 10.82 -8.45 1.55
CA ALA A 113 10.26 -7.14 1.30
C ALA A 113 9.78 -6.50 2.60
N GLN A 114 10.09 -5.23 2.78
CA GLN A 114 9.68 -4.41 3.92
C GLN A 114 9.18 -3.04 3.45
N PRO A 115 8.11 -2.51 4.05
CA PRO A 115 7.64 -1.15 3.83
C PRO A 115 8.71 -0.10 4.14
N HIS A 116 8.73 1.00 3.38
CA HIS A 116 9.62 2.13 3.62
C HIS A 116 9.36 2.83 4.97
N THR A 117 8.13 2.76 5.47
CA THR A 117 7.71 3.39 6.74
C THR A 117 8.46 2.83 7.95
N LEU A 118 9.02 1.62 7.85
CA LEU A 118 9.83 0.99 8.89
C LEU A 118 11.33 1.30 8.79
N GLY A 119 11.74 2.16 7.84
CA GLY A 119 13.14 2.42 7.56
C GLY A 119 13.81 1.26 6.81
N LYS A 120 15.12 1.41 6.57
CA LYS A 120 15.92 0.41 5.84
C LYS A 120 16.59 -0.54 6.84
N PRO A 121 16.26 -1.84 6.87
CA PRO A 121 16.84 -2.78 7.81
C PRO A 121 18.24 -3.24 7.40
N TYR A 122 18.97 -3.78 8.37
CA TYR A 122 20.14 -4.62 8.18
C TYR A 122 19.74 -6.09 8.08
N LEU A 123 20.19 -6.76 7.01
CA LEU A 123 19.87 -8.16 6.75
C LEU A 123 21.11 -9.04 6.97
N PHE A 124 20.96 -10.05 7.81
CA PHE A 124 21.97 -11.07 8.09
C PHE A 124 21.43 -12.43 7.65
N LEU A 125 22.15 -13.12 6.78
CA LEU A 125 21.81 -14.47 6.34
C LEU A 125 22.81 -15.45 6.97
N ASN A 126 22.32 -16.34 7.84
CA ASN A 126 23.14 -17.21 8.68
C ASN A 126 24.24 -16.42 9.42
N GLY A 127 23.87 -15.28 10.00
CA GLY A 127 24.79 -14.38 10.73
C GLY A 127 25.76 -13.57 9.86
N ARG A 128 25.64 -13.61 8.52
CA ARG A 128 26.55 -12.88 7.61
C ARG A 128 25.84 -11.79 6.80
N THR A 129 26.49 -10.65 6.64
CA THR A 129 26.02 -9.54 5.80
C THR A 129 26.45 -9.69 4.34
N GLY A 130 25.95 -8.82 3.46
CA GLY A 130 26.38 -8.74 2.05
C GLY A 130 25.89 -9.89 1.15
N LYS A 131 24.95 -10.70 1.62
CA LYS A 131 24.35 -11.83 0.88
C LYS A 131 23.17 -11.44 -0.02
N PHE A 132 22.69 -10.21 0.11
CA PHE A 132 21.66 -9.62 -0.73
C PHE A 132 22.25 -8.61 -1.71
N LYS A 133 21.59 -8.44 -2.85
CA LYS A 133 21.81 -7.31 -3.75
C LYS A 133 21.26 -6.03 -3.13
N ASP A 134 21.56 -4.89 -3.75
CA ASP A 134 20.89 -3.64 -3.39
C ASP A 134 19.37 -3.79 -3.60
N PRO A 135 18.55 -3.29 -2.67
CA PRO A 135 17.11 -3.44 -2.77
C PRO A 135 16.57 -2.61 -3.92
N VAL A 136 15.52 -3.13 -4.56
CA VAL A 136 14.69 -2.35 -5.46
C VAL A 136 13.48 -1.81 -4.70
N THR A 137 12.94 -0.69 -5.17
CA THR A 137 11.68 -0.16 -4.64
C THR A 137 10.53 -0.63 -5.51
N ILE A 138 9.47 -1.13 -4.87
CA ILE A 138 8.21 -1.47 -5.53
C ILE A 138 7.03 -0.87 -4.78
N SER A 139 6.04 -0.41 -5.52
CA SER A 139 4.80 0.07 -4.93
C SER A 139 3.80 -1.07 -4.83
N LEU A 140 3.29 -1.32 -3.62
CA LEU A 140 2.29 -2.34 -3.35
C LEU A 140 1.02 -1.67 -2.83
N THR A 141 -0.12 -2.06 -3.37
CA THR A 141 -1.42 -1.70 -2.82
C THR A 141 -1.84 -2.77 -1.82
N ASP A 142 -2.11 -2.40 -0.58
CA ASP A 142 -2.65 -3.32 0.40
C ASP A 142 -4.11 -3.66 0.03
N PHE A 143 -4.41 -4.96 0.00
CA PHE A 143 -5.70 -5.47 -0.46
C PHE A 143 -6.87 -5.03 0.43
N TRP A 144 -6.63 -4.80 1.73
CA TRP A 144 -7.69 -4.51 2.70
C TRP A 144 -8.02 -3.02 2.78
N THR A 145 -7.00 -2.17 2.65
CA THR A 145 -7.12 -0.72 2.77
C THR A 145 -7.23 -0.02 1.42
N GLY A 146 -6.72 -0.63 0.35
CA GLY A 146 -6.50 0.05 -0.91
C GLY A 146 -5.39 1.11 -0.84
N CYS A 147 -4.66 1.22 0.28
CA CYS A 147 -3.56 2.15 0.42
C CYS A 147 -2.33 1.63 -0.32
N GLU A 148 -1.70 2.52 -1.06
CA GLU A 148 -0.46 2.25 -1.77
C GLU A 148 0.74 2.62 -0.87
N GLU A 149 1.68 1.71 -0.73
CA GLU A 149 2.90 1.90 0.05
C GLU A 149 4.12 1.37 -0.72
N ASN A 150 5.24 2.09 -0.60
CA ASN A 150 6.51 1.68 -1.18
C ASN A 150 7.24 0.68 -0.29
N TYR A 151 7.76 -0.38 -0.92
CA TYR A 151 8.50 -1.45 -0.28
C TYR A 151 9.92 -1.51 -0.82
N TRP A 152 10.86 -1.69 0.10
CA TRP A 152 12.19 -2.17 -0.23
C TRP A 152 12.11 -3.68 -0.46
N VAL A 153 12.64 -4.17 -1.57
CA VAL A 153 12.68 -5.60 -1.88
C VAL A 153 14.11 -6.02 -2.12
N TRP A 154 14.60 -6.93 -1.29
CA TRP A 154 15.91 -7.55 -1.41
C TRP A 154 15.78 -8.92 -2.07
N GLU A 155 16.78 -9.22 -2.88
CA GLU A 155 16.99 -10.51 -3.53
C GLU A 155 18.38 -11.02 -3.15
N SER A 156 18.49 -12.31 -2.82
CA SER A 156 19.77 -12.94 -2.55
C SER A 156 20.68 -12.98 -3.78
N LYS A 157 21.99 -12.85 -3.57
CA LYS A 157 22.99 -12.94 -4.64
C LYS A 157 23.12 -14.34 -5.24
N TYR A 158 22.78 -15.37 -4.46
CA TYR A 158 22.94 -16.78 -4.83
C TYR A 158 21.61 -17.53 -4.68
N THR A 159 21.55 -18.73 -5.26
CA THR A 159 20.40 -19.64 -5.20
C THR A 159 20.69 -20.84 -4.31
N GLY A 160 19.64 -21.59 -3.92
CA GLY A 160 19.79 -22.94 -3.37
C GLY A 160 20.51 -23.01 -2.04
N PHE A 161 20.14 -22.15 -1.08
CA PHE A 161 20.77 -22.16 0.24
C PHE A 161 20.34 -23.33 1.14
N GLY A 162 19.30 -24.09 0.75
CA GLY A 162 18.66 -25.02 1.67
C GLY A 162 17.98 -24.26 2.80
N THR A 163 18.04 -24.79 4.03
CA THR A 163 17.47 -24.11 5.19
C THR A 163 18.43 -23.05 5.72
N VAL A 164 17.94 -21.81 5.81
CA VAL A 164 18.69 -20.64 6.28
C VAL A 164 17.91 -19.88 7.34
N GLU A 165 18.65 -19.13 8.14
CA GLU A 165 18.12 -18.13 9.05
C GLU A 165 18.37 -16.73 8.48
N LEU A 166 17.29 -15.96 8.34
CA LEU A 166 17.33 -14.53 8.05
C LEU A 166 17.07 -13.77 9.35
N CYS A 167 18.05 -12.99 9.78
CA CYS A 167 17.91 -12.02 10.86
C CYS A 167 17.76 -10.61 10.26
N VAL A 168 16.71 -9.91 10.68
CA VAL A 168 16.36 -8.55 10.25
C VAL A 168 16.49 -7.64 11.46
N LYS A 169 17.43 -6.69 11.41
CA LYS A 169 17.63 -5.68 12.46
C LYS A 169 17.21 -4.31 11.93
N ALA A 170 16.59 -3.48 12.78
CA ALA A 170 16.22 -2.11 12.41
C ALA A 170 17.45 -1.23 12.14
N ASP A 171 17.26 -0.13 11.38
CA ASP A 171 18.34 0.80 10.98
C ASP A 171 19.05 1.46 12.18
N SER A 172 18.38 1.55 13.33
CA SER A 172 18.96 2.07 14.57
C SER A 172 19.89 1.10 15.29
N TRP A 173 20.23 -0.05 14.69
CA TRP A 173 21.14 -1.01 15.30
C TRP A 173 22.57 -0.48 15.29
N ASN A 174 23.09 -0.15 16.47
CA ASN A 174 24.52 0.13 16.66
C ASN A 174 25.27 -1.20 16.77
N GLU A 175 26.32 -1.36 15.97
CA GLU A 175 27.19 -2.55 15.96
C GLU A 175 27.90 -2.82 17.32
N TYR A 176 27.77 -1.90 18.27
CA TYR A 176 28.45 -1.92 19.57
C TYR A 176 27.62 -2.52 20.73
N ASP A 177 26.36 -2.88 20.52
CA ASP A 177 25.48 -3.35 21.61
C ASP A 177 25.60 -4.86 21.94
N ASP A 178 26.50 -5.61 21.27
CA ASP A 178 26.70 -7.05 21.45
C ASP A 178 28.03 -7.41 22.20
N TYR A 179 28.52 -6.55 23.13
CA TYR A 179 29.64 -6.86 24.04
C TYR A 179 29.23 -7.06 25.49
#